data_AF-A0A5R8KGN8-F1
#
_entry.id   AF-A0A5R8KGN8-F1
#
_cell.length_a   1.000
_cell.length_b   1.000
_cell.length_c   1.000
_cell.angle_alpha   90.00
_cell.angle_beta   90.00
_cell.angle_gamma   90.00
#
_symmetry.space_group_name_H-M   'P 1'
#
loop_
_entity.id
_entity.type
_entity.pdbx_description
1 polymer ?
#
loop_
_entity_poly.entity_id
_entity_poly.type
_entity_poly.pdbx_seq_one_letter_code
_entity_poly.pdbx_strand_id
1 'polypeptide(L)'
;MKLVQKSLTLWNLAIYAFYIAPLLLLLPTFASAQDAPRSTAYLRFFDPNEGFKPAQTNLTNIFLQIAGSMEYYGSPEPYIEHIQAEHGRVSEKFRSKTGKTRNSLPDHLTDEYLNQLVTNWNLLSPKLGLDVLAKEAGRCTRQGIQGEQNTGTVAIEILNRHQELVFEAMKGGNSVEGGFEHLQLKLQSALVSGSGSAVSRKDVAALVEQENALNAAERKQYEVLLSYAQFTREHFGQLEQFYKTGFDKLTEEGKEEISRRAWNGTQSQKPDNFLLDAVTSYRQYQTLQTELFNKLDAALPEEASAKFKRVISGIFMDLGALAQSELEIGILESAINMK
;
A
#
# COMPACT_ATOMS: atom_id res chain seq x y z
N MET A 1 21.05 -11.99 0.17
CA MET A 1 21.17 -10.52 -0.03
C MET A 1 21.06 -10.09 -1.49
N LYS A 2 21.79 -10.66 -2.47
CA LYS A 2 21.63 -10.27 -3.89
C LYS A 2 20.20 -10.46 -4.45
N LEU A 3 19.46 -11.44 -3.94
CA LEU A 3 18.04 -11.65 -4.29
C LEU A 3 17.12 -10.56 -3.71
N VAL A 4 17.38 -10.14 -2.47
CA VAL A 4 16.65 -9.06 -1.77
C VAL A 4 16.91 -7.72 -2.45
N GLN A 5 18.16 -7.47 -2.86
CA GLN A 5 18.52 -6.23 -3.56
C GLN A 5 17.85 -6.15 -4.95
N LYS A 6 17.77 -7.29 -5.67
CA LYS A 6 17.07 -7.39 -6.96
C LYS A 6 15.55 -7.30 -6.82
N SER A 7 14.95 -7.91 -5.79
CA SER A 7 13.52 -7.76 -5.53
C SER A 7 13.22 -6.32 -5.15
N LEU A 8 13.98 -5.69 -4.25
CA LEU A 8 13.76 -4.29 -3.84
C LEU A 8 13.93 -3.28 -5.00
N THR A 9 14.86 -3.50 -5.94
CA THR A 9 14.95 -2.65 -7.15
C THR A 9 13.77 -2.85 -8.10
N LEU A 10 13.27 -4.08 -8.25
CA LEU A 10 12.02 -4.38 -8.97
C LEU A 10 10.81 -3.79 -8.25
N TRP A 11 10.81 -3.74 -6.92
CA TRP A 11 9.78 -3.12 -6.09
C TRP A 11 9.78 -1.60 -6.24
N ASN A 12 10.93 -0.94 -6.30
CA ASN A 12 10.99 0.49 -6.62
C ASN A 12 10.38 0.74 -7.99
N LEU A 13 10.77 0.00 -9.03
CA LEU A 13 10.19 0.11 -10.36
C LEU A 13 8.69 -0.20 -10.39
N ALA A 14 8.22 -1.17 -9.60
CA ALA A 14 6.81 -1.53 -9.51
C ALA A 14 5.99 -0.49 -8.74
N ILE A 15 6.51 0.07 -7.66
CA ILE A 15 5.91 1.18 -6.92
C ILE A 15 5.85 2.41 -7.83
N TYR A 16 6.95 2.76 -8.50
CA TYR A 16 6.96 3.82 -9.52
C TYR A 16 5.97 3.55 -10.66
N ALA A 17 5.90 2.32 -11.16
CA ALA A 17 4.96 1.93 -12.20
C ALA A 17 3.51 1.88 -11.71
N PHE A 18 3.22 1.50 -10.47
CA PHE A 18 1.86 1.41 -9.93
C PHE A 18 1.31 2.76 -9.46
N TYR A 19 2.15 3.68 -8.99
CA TYR A 19 1.74 5.04 -8.64
C TYR A 19 1.67 5.98 -9.85
N ILE A 20 2.40 5.71 -10.95
CA ILE A 20 2.47 6.61 -12.12
C ILE A 20 1.77 6.04 -13.37
N ALA A 21 1.78 4.73 -13.63
CA ALA A 21 1.35 4.19 -14.94
C ALA A 21 -0.17 3.89 -15.11
N PRO A 22 -0.95 3.45 -14.10
CA PRO A 22 -2.37 3.13 -14.32
C PRO A 22 -3.27 4.38 -14.45
N LEU A 23 -2.76 5.58 -14.14
CA LEU A 23 -3.52 6.84 -14.21
C LEU A 23 -3.36 7.61 -15.51
N LEU A 24 -2.44 7.20 -16.39
CA LEU A 24 -2.16 7.88 -17.66
C LEU A 24 -3.17 7.55 -18.78
N LEU A 25 -4.19 6.71 -18.54
CA LEU A 25 -5.08 6.22 -19.60
C LEU A 25 -6.56 6.68 -19.55
N LEU A 26 -7.00 7.57 -18.64
CA LEU A 26 -8.40 8.03 -18.63
C LEU A 26 -8.59 9.52 -18.25
N LEU A 27 -8.56 10.39 -19.27
CA LEU A 27 -9.19 11.73 -19.29
C LEU A 27 -10.65 11.59 -19.79
N PRO A 28 -11.65 12.39 -19.34
CA PRO A 28 -11.60 13.85 -19.22
C PRO A 28 -12.19 14.49 -17.91
N THR A 29 -12.10 15.82 -17.93
CA THR A 29 -12.28 16.93 -16.95
C THR A 29 -13.60 17.01 -16.17
N PHE A 30 -13.58 17.40 -14.88
CA PHE A 30 -14.63 18.20 -14.19
C PHE A 30 -14.10 18.91 -12.91
N ALA A 31 -14.83 19.95 -12.50
CA ALA A 31 -14.48 21.00 -11.54
C ALA A 31 -14.38 20.56 -10.05
N SER A 32 -13.57 21.31 -9.31
CA SER A 32 -13.18 21.11 -7.91
C SER A 32 -14.22 21.59 -6.89
N ALA A 33 -14.51 20.76 -5.89
CA ALA A 33 -15.07 21.20 -4.61
C ALA A 33 -14.04 20.94 -3.50
N GLN A 34 -13.66 22.00 -2.78
CA GLN A 34 -12.87 21.93 -1.55
C GLN A 34 -13.78 21.60 -0.38
N ASP A 35 -13.36 20.69 0.49
CA ASP A 35 -13.89 20.58 1.85
C ASP A 35 -12.79 20.12 2.83
N ALA A 36 -12.95 20.55 4.09
CA ALA A 36 -12.13 20.26 5.27
C ALA A 36 -11.75 18.76 5.42
N PRO A 37 -10.69 18.42 6.19
CA PRO A 37 -10.28 17.03 6.39
C PRO A 37 -11.43 16.18 6.95
N ARG A 38 -12.06 15.36 6.10
CA ARG A 38 -13.29 14.61 6.39
C ARG A 38 -13.07 13.36 7.25
N SER A 39 -11.84 12.98 7.60
CA SER A 39 -11.58 11.67 8.21
C SER A 39 -10.35 11.63 9.11
N THR A 40 -10.55 11.12 10.34
CA THR A 40 -9.49 10.75 11.29
C THR A 40 -8.84 9.38 10.98
N ALA A 41 -9.09 8.80 9.80
CA ALA A 41 -8.61 7.46 9.45
C ALA A 41 -7.08 7.30 9.49
N TYR A 42 -6.33 8.40 9.36
CA TYR A 42 -4.87 8.37 9.50
C TYR A 42 -4.42 7.97 10.92
N LEU A 43 -5.22 8.26 11.97
CA LEU A 43 -4.88 8.00 13.38
C LEU A 43 -4.56 6.53 13.69
N ARG A 44 -5.06 5.58 12.88
CA ARG A 44 -4.78 4.16 13.07
C ARG A 44 -3.30 3.81 12.81
N PHE A 45 -2.64 4.55 11.92
CA PHE A 45 -1.28 4.27 11.45
C PHE A 45 -0.29 5.36 11.86
N PHE A 46 -0.77 6.57 12.08
CA PHE A 46 -0.02 7.70 12.58
C PHE A 46 -0.90 8.51 13.55
N ASP A 47 -0.57 8.49 14.84
CA ASP A 47 -1.20 9.36 15.84
C ASP A 47 -0.21 10.46 16.23
N PRO A 48 -0.51 11.75 16.01
CA PRO A 48 0.40 12.84 16.36
C PRO A 48 0.68 12.94 17.87
N ASN A 49 -0.17 12.38 18.73
CA ASN A 49 0.04 12.38 20.18
C ASN A 49 0.93 11.22 20.65
N GLU A 50 0.86 10.07 19.98
CA GLU A 50 1.71 8.91 20.28
C GLU A 50 3.02 8.92 19.49
N GLY A 51 3.08 9.71 18.42
CA GLY A 51 4.20 9.79 17.50
C GLY A 51 4.20 8.66 16.47
N PHE A 52 5.37 8.46 15.85
CA PHE A 52 5.57 7.41 14.86
C PHE A 52 5.78 6.06 15.54
N LYS A 53 5.23 4.99 14.94
CA LYS A 53 5.54 3.63 15.39
C LYS A 53 7.01 3.33 15.05
N PRO A 54 7.69 2.46 15.83
CA PRO A 54 9.05 2.01 15.49
C PRO A 54 9.13 1.39 14.10
N ALA A 55 10.33 1.24 13.54
CA ALA A 55 10.57 0.68 12.23
C ALA A 55 9.71 -0.57 11.91
N GLN A 56 8.86 -0.46 10.90
CA GLN A 56 7.89 -1.50 10.55
C GLN A 56 8.48 -2.52 9.55
N THR A 57 7.92 -3.73 9.52
CA THR A 57 8.24 -4.75 8.51
C THR A 57 7.18 -4.89 7.42
N ASN A 58 6.14 -4.07 7.46
CA ASN A 58 5.04 -4.10 6.51
C ASN A 58 5.01 -2.78 5.74
N LEU A 59 5.23 -2.83 4.43
CA LEU A 59 5.38 -1.62 3.61
C LEU A 59 4.08 -0.84 3.47
N THR A 60 2.93 -1.51 3.54
CA THR A 60 1.63 -0.83 3.62
C THR A 60 1.55 0.03 4.88
N ASN A 61 1.93 -0.50 6.04
CA ASN A 61 1.93 0.27 7.28
C ASN A 61 2.92 1.44 7.22
N ILE A 62 4.10 1.24 6.63
CA ILE A 62 5.10 2.29 6.40
C ILE A 62 4.51 3.42 5.57
N PHE A 63 3.96 3.12 4.39
CA PHE A 63 3.37 4.16 3.55
C PHE A 63 2.15 4.83 4.19
N LEU A 64 1.37 4.11 4.99
CA LEU A 64 0.26 4.72 5.75
C LEU A 64 0.73 5.64 6.86
N GLN A 65 1.86 5.34 7.49
CA GLN A 65 2.50 6.19 8.47
C GLN A 65 3.06 7.47 7.80
N ILE A 66 3.71 7.34 6.63
CA ILE A 66 4.15 8.48 5.80
C ILE A 66 2.95 9.34 5.42
N ALA A 67 1.91 8.71 4.83
CA ALA A 67 0.73 9.38 4.34
C ALA A 67 0.01 10.15 5.47
N GLY A 68 -0.16 9.52 6.63
CA GLY A 68 -0.77 10.16 7.80
C GLY A 68 0.04 11.34 8.32
N SER A 69 1.37 11.20 8.38
CA SER A 69 2.27 12.30 8.77
C SER A 69 2.16 13.49 7.81
N MET A 70 2.19 13.24 6.50
CA MET A 70 2.06 14.29 5.49
C MET A 70 0.68 14.97 5.52
N GLU A 71 -0.39 14.18 5.67
CA GLU A 71 -1.78 14.68 5.78
C GLU A 71 -1.97 15.55 7.03
N TYR A 72 -1.32 15.21 8.13
CA TYR A 72 -1.40 15.98 9.38
C TYR A 72 -0.51 17.23 9.36
N TYR A 73 0.81 17.05 9.15
CA TYR A 73 1.79 18.13 9.28
C TYR A 73 1.90 19.01 8.03
N GLY A 74 1.54 18.50 6.84
CA GLY A 74 1.80 19.21 5.58
C GLY A 74 3.30 19.39 5.29
N SER A 75 4.13 18.46 5.76
CA SER A 75 5.59 18.48 5.56
C SER A 75 6.13 17.05 5.57
N PRO A 76 7.17 16.74 4.79
CA PRO A 76 7.88 15.47 4.88
C PRO A 76 8.81 15.37 6.11
N GLU A 77 9.18 16.52 6.71
CA GLU A 77 10.19 16.63 7.77
C GLU A 77 9.97 15.67 8.95
N PRO A 78 8.79 15.61 9.60
CA PRO A 78 8.63 14.79 10.80
C PRO A 78 8.88 13.29 10.54
N TYR A 79 8.57 12.80 9.34
CA TYR A 79 8.84 11.41 8.98
C TYR A 79 10.34 11.18 8.69
N ILE A 80 11.02 12.14 8.05
CA ILE A 80 12.47 12.04 7.80
C ILE A 80 13.22 11.98 9.13
N GLU A 81 12.89 12.86 10.08
CA GLU A 81 13.47 12.87 11.44
C GLU A 81 13.25 11.52 12.15
N HIS A 82 12.04 11.00 12.08
CA HIS A 82 11.71 9.70 12.64
C HIS A 82 12.59 8.58 12.07
N ILE A 83 12.75 8.51 10.75
CA ILE A 83 13.58 7.47 10.13
C ILE A 83 15.05 7.63 10.47
N GLN A 84 15.58 8.85 10.50
CA GLN A 84 16.95 9.08 10.96
C GLN A 84 17.16 8.59 12.41
N ALA A 85 16.22 8.88 13.31
CA ALA A 85 16.25 8.42 14.70
C ALA A 85 16.16 6.88 14.81
N GLU A 86 15.27 6.24 14.04
CA GLU A 86 15.11 4.79 14.03
C GLU A 86 16.35 4.08 13.47
N HIS A 87 16.98 4.63 12.44
CA HIS A 87 18.27 4.14 11.96
C HIS A 87 19.32 4.19 13.05
N GLY A 88 19.47 5.32 13.76
CA GLY A 88 20.40 5.44 14.88
C GLY A 88 20.13 4.37 15.96
N ARG A 89 18.87 4.22 16.35
CA ARG A 89 18.43 3.24 17.37
C ARG A 89 18.72 1.79 16.95
N VAL A 90 18.33 1.39 15.75
CA VAL A 90 18.49 0.02 15.25
C VAL A 90 19.96 -0.30 14.96
N SER A 91 20.72 0.65 14.41
CA SER A 91 22.16 0.48 14.19
C SER A 91 22.93 0.29 15.50
N GLU A 92 22.58 1.03 16.56
CA GLU A 92 23.18 0.83 17.89
C GLU A 92 22.85 -0.55 18.46
N LYS A 93 21.58 -0.96 18.33
CA LYS A 93 21.12 -2.28 18.74
C LYS A 93 21.84 -3.40 17.97
N PHE A 94 22.08 -3.23 16.68
CA PHE A 94 22.85 -4.18 15.88
C PHE A 94 24.33 -4.22 16.31
N ARG A 95 24.94 -3.06 16.54
CA ARG A 95 26.34 -2.93 16.97
C ARG A 95 26.59 -3.60 18.31
N SER A 96 25.74 -3.33 19.29
CA SER A 96 25.82 -3.93 20.62
C SER A 96 25.68 -5.46 20.59
N LYS A 97 24.79 -6.02 19.76
CA LYS A 97 24.63 -7.48 19.63
C LYS A 97 25.73 -8.18 18.83
N THR A 98 26.34 -7.52 17.84
CA THR A 98 27.19 -8.20 16.84
C THR A 98 28.63 -7.70 16.77
N GLY A 99 28.94 -6.56 17.38
CA GLY A 99 30.21 -5.85 17.22
C GLY A 99 30.42 -5.23 15.83
N LYS A 100 29.43 -5.29 14.93
CA LYS A 100 29.52 -4.78 13.56
C LYS A 100 28.69 -3.51 13.38
N THR A 101 29.14 -2.64 12.49
CA THR A 101 28.37 -1.46 12.07
C THR A 101 27.54 -1.79 10.82
N ARG A 102 26.35 -1.22 10.75
CA ARG A 102 25.49 -1.25 9.56
C ARG A 102 24.70 0.03 9.50
N ASN A 103 24.71 0.69 8.36
CA ASN A 103 23.84 1.81 8.04
C ASN A 103 23.15 1.49 6.71
N SER A 104 21.83 1.57 6.67
CA SER A 104 21.02 1.46 5.45
C SER A 104 20.37 2.79 5.07
N LEU A 105 20.62 3.87 5.83
CA LEU A 105 20.10 5.19 5.50
C LEU A 105 20.78 5.66 4.21
N PRO A 106 20.05 6.22 3.24
CA PRO A 106 20.66 6.81 2.05
C PRO A 106 21.70 7.88 2.43
N ASP A 107 22.89 7.80 1.83
CA ASP A 107 24.05 8.63 2.21
C ASP A 107 23.80 10.15 2.13
N HIS A 108 22.85 10.58 1.29
CA HIS A 108 22.51 11.99 1.11
C HIS A 108 21.56 12.53 2.20
N LEU A 109 20.87 11.66 2.96
CA LEU A 109 19.92 12.05 4.01
C LEU A 109 20.63 12.35 5.33
N THR A 110 21.47 13.37 5.29
CA THR A 110 22.24 13.90 6.43
C THR A 110 21.43 14.93 7.22
N ASP A 111 21.90 15.29 8.42
CA ASP A 111 21.33 16.39 9.22
C ASP A 111 21.38 17.71 8.44
N GLU A 112 22.47 17.94 7.69
CA GLU A 112 22.63 19.13 6.83
C GLU A 112 21.56 19.17 5.72
N TYR A 113 21.31 18.03 5.08
CA TYR A 113 20.23 17.91 4.08
C TYR A 113 18.88 18.24 4.72
N LEU A 114 18.57 17.67 5.89
CA LEU A 114 17.30 17.91 6.56
C LEU A 114 17.14 19.39 6.95
N ASN A 115 18.16 19.99 7.56
CA ASN A 115 18.14 21.41 7.92
C ASN A 115 17.90 22.30 6.69
N GLN A 116 18.54 21.99 5.57
CA GLN A 116 18.34 22.70 4.32
C GLN A 116 16.93 22.48 3.76
N LEU A 117 16.42 21.25 3.79
CA LEU A 117 15.06 20.91 3.38
C LEU A 117 14.03 21.71 4.20
N VAL A 118 14.11 21.67 5.52
CA VAL A 118 13.18 22.36 6.43
C VAL A 118 13.22 23.87 6.23
N THR A 119 14.43 24.44 6.14
CA THR A 119 14.60 25.88 5.88
C THR A 119 13.94 26.29 4.58
N ASN A 120 14.19 25.55 3.50
CA ASN A 120 13.62 25.84 2.19
C ASN A 120 12.10 25.58 2.16
N TRP A 121 11.63 24.51 2.80
CA TRP A 121 10.21 24.17 2.87
C TRP A 121 9.44 25.27 3.58
N ASN A 122 9.89 25.72 4.75
CA ASN A 122 9.24 26.78 5.53
C ASN A 122 9.25 28.12 4.78
N LEU A 123 10.33 28.43 4.06
CA LEU A 123 10.43 29.65 3.26
C LEU A 123 9.47 29.64 2.05
N LEU A 124 9.32 28.50 1.40
CA LEU A 124 8.62 28.37 0.12
C LEU A 124 7.15 27.96 0.28
N SER A 125 6.81 27.23 1.34
CA SER A 125 5.49 26.65 1.56
C SER A 125 4.37 27.69 1.51
N PRO A 126 4.43 28.84 2.20
CA PRO A 126 3.37 29.85 2.14
C PRO A 126 3.17 30.47 0.75
N LYS A 127 4.22 30.50 -0.08
CA LYS A 127 4.18 31.11 -1.41
C LYS A 127 3.66 30.15 -2.47
N LEU A 128 4.02 28.88 -2.32
CA LEU A 128 3.80 27.85 -3.32
C LEU A 128 2.65 26.90 -2.94
N GLY A 129 2.17 26.93 -1.70
CA GLY A 129 1.18 25.98 -1.18
C GLY A 129 1.75 24.57 -1.02
N LEU A 130 3.02 24.44 -0.59
CA LEU A 130 3.66 23.13 -0.45
C LEU A 130 3.01 22.29 0.65
N ASP A 131 2.50 22.93 1.70
CA ASP A 131 1.74 22.28 2.76
C ASP A 131 0.44 21.66 2.24
N VAL A 132 -0.30 22.41 1.41
CA VAL A 132 -1.53 21.92 0.77
C VAL A 132 -1.21 20.75 -0.16
N LEU A 133 -0.15 20.86 -0.96
CA LEU A 133 0.29 19.77 -1.84
C LEU A 133 0.69 18.52 -1.03
N ALA A 134 1.45 18.68 0.05
CA ALA A 134 1.87 17.56 0.90
C ALA A 134 0.67 16.89 1.59
N LYS A 135 -0.27 17.68 2.10
CA LYS A 135 -1.51 17.15 2.69
C LYS A 135 -2.33 16.35 1.68
N GLU A 136 -2.45 16.88 0.46
CA GLU A 136 -3.16 16.19 -0.61
C GLU A 136 -2.46 14.90 -1.02
N ALA A 137 -1.13 14.93 -1.14
CA ALA A 137 -0.33 13.75 -1.45
C ALA A 137 -0.50 12.66 -0.37
N GLY A 138 -0.46 13.05 0.91
CA GLY A 138 -0.73 12.15 2.03
C GLY A 138 -2.12 11.52 1.94
N ARG A 139 -3.16 12.35 1.76
CA ARG A 139 -4.54 11.89 1.57
C ARG A 139 -4.69 10.92 0.40
N CYS A 140 -4.13 11.28 -0.77
CA CYS A 140 -4.17 10.46 -1.98
C CYS A 140 -3.49 9.11 -1.76
N THR A 141 -2.30 9.10 -1.17
CA THR A 141 -1.58 7.86 -0.84
C THR A 141 -2.39 7.00 0.11
N ARG A 142 -2.94 7.58 1.19
CA ARG A 142 -3.78 6.86 2.13
C ARG A 142 -5.02 6.26 1.46
N GLN A 143 -5.74 7.02 0.65
CA GLN A 143 -6.91 6.53 -0.07
C GLN A 143 -6.53 5.50 -1.15
N GLY A 144 -5.38 5.62 -1.82
CA GLY A 144 -4.89 4.60 -2.75
C GLY A 144 -4.58 3.27 -2.05
N ILE A 145 -4.07 3.36 -0.82
CA ILE A 145 -3.70 2.18 -0.02
C ILE A 145 -4.91 1.54 0.67
N GLN A 146 -5.74 2.34 1.34
CA GLN A 146 -6.85 1.86 2.16
C GLN A 146 -8.20 1.89 1.45
N GLY A 147 -8.33 2.61 0.34
CA GLY A 147 -9.63 3.11 -0.11
C GLY A 147 -10.32 3.98 0.94
N GLU A 148 -11.55 4.41 0.68
CA GLU A 148 -12.42 4.83 1.77
C GLU A 148 -13.01 3.58 2.45
N GLN A 149 -13.04 3.55 3.78
CA GLN A 149 -13.65 2.46 4.57
C GLN A 149 -12.97 1.07 4.40
N ASN A 150 -11.64 1.00 4.38
CA ASN A 150 -10.85 -0.25 4.27
C ASN A 150 -11.13 -1.07 2.99
N THR A 151 -11.28 -0.39 1.85
CA THR A 151 -11.47 -0.98 0.51
C THR A 151 -10.19 -1.01 -0.35
N GLY A 152 -9.01 -0.99 0.27
CA GLY A 152 -7.69 -0.82 -0.37
C GLY A 152 -7.56 -1.44 -1.76
N THR A 153 -6.81 -0.77 -2.66
CA THR A 153 -6.63 -1.26 -4.03
C THR A 153 -6.19 -2.73 -4.02
N VAL A 154 -6.80 -3.56 -4.87
CA VAL A 154 -6.41 -4.98 -5.07
C VAL A 154 -4.89 -5.13 -5.22
N ALA A 155 -4.24 -4.16 -5.87
CA ALA A 155 -2.78 -4.09 -5.97
C ALA A 155 -2.05 -4.14 -4.62
N ILE A 156 -2.54 -3.41 -3.61
CA ILE A 156 -1.96 -3.34 -2.26
C ILE A 156 -2.20 -4.63 -1.49
N GLU A 157 -3.38 -5.25 -1.65
CA GLU A 157 -3.67 -6.56 -1.06
C GLU A 157 -2.70 -7.63 -1.60
N ILE A 158 -2.52 -7.69 -2.91
CA ILE A 158 -1.53 -8.60 -3.51
C ILE A 158 -0.12 -8.26 -3.03
N LEU A 159 0.24 -6.98 -2.99
CA LEU A 159 1.55 -6.55 -2.52
C LEU A 159 1.81 -7.07 -1.11
N ASN A 160 0.85 -6.90 -0.19
CA ASN A 160 0.92 -7.42 1.17
C ASN A 160 1.06 -8.95 1.22
N ARG A 161 0.24 -9.69 0.46
CA ARG A 161 0.33 -11.16 0.39
C ARG A 161 1.71 -11.61 -0.12
N HIS A 162 2.29 -10.88 -1.07
CA HIS A 162 3.64 -11.17 -1.53
C HIS A 162 4.71 -10.85 -0.49
N GLN A 163 4.58 -9.75 0.27
CA GLN A 163 5.49 -9.47 1.38
C GLN A 163 5.49 -10.62 2.38
N GLU A 164 4.31 -11.07 2.81
CA GLU A 164 4.17 -12.17 3.76
C GLU A 164 4.88 -13.44 3.27
N LEU A 165 4.68 -13.81 2.00
CA LEU A 165 5.35 -14.95 1.38
C LEU A 165 6.88 -14.80 1.37
N VAL A 166 7.40 -13.61 1.04
CA VAL A 166 8.84 -13.33 1.07
C VAL A 166 9.37 -13.41 2.50
N PHE A 167 8.65 -12.90 3.48
CA PHE A 167 9.03 -12.97 4.89
C PHE A 167 9.08 -14.41 5.41
N GLU A 168 8.07 -15.23 5.12
CA GLU A 168 8.04 -16.63 5.53
C GLU A 168 9.17 -17.44 4.85
N ALA A 169 9.42 -17.18 3.56
CA ALA A 169 10.58 -17.73 2.85
C ALA A 169 11.92 -17.35 3.52
N MET A 170 12.06 -16.09 3.95
CA MET A 170 13.25 -15.62 4.67
C MET A 170 13.44 -16.30 6.03
N LYS A 171 12.35 -16.61 6.76
CA LYS A 171 12.42 -17.34 8.04
C LYS A 171 12.79 -18.81 7.84
N GLY A 172 12.23 -19.47 6.81
CA GLY A 172 12.42 -20.90 6.55
C GLY A 172 13.63 -21.27 5.69
N GLY A 173 14.29 -20.29 5.05
CA GLY A 173 15.38 -20.54 4.11
C GLY A 173 14.95 -21.09 2.74
N ASN A 174 13.63 -21.17 2.49
CA ASN A 174 13.07 -21.63 1.23
C ASN A 174 12.99 -20.48 0.22
N SER A 175 13.13 -20.74 -1.08
CA SER A 175 12.87 -19.73 -2.10
C SER A 175 11.36 -19.56 -2.29
N VAL A 176 10.88 -18.32 -2.44
CA VAL A 176 9.50 -18.06 -2.88
C VAL A 176 9.35 -18.59 -4.31
N GLU A 177 8.54 -19.64 -4.48
CA GLU A 177 8.23 -20.18 -5.80
C GLU A 177 7.49 -19.11 -6.63
N GLY A 178 7.96 -18.83 -7.85
CA GLY A 178 7.33 -17.90 -8.81
C GLY A 178 7.79 -16.43 -8.76
N GLY A 179 8.39 -15.93 -7.67
CA GLY A 179 8.89 -14.56 -7.59
C GLY A 179 7.86 -13.45 -7.92
N PHE A 180 8.35 -12.24 -8.18
CA PHE A 180 7.51 -11.07 -8.48
C PHE A 180 6.77 -11.19 -9.84
N GLU A 181 7.41 -11.81 -10.83
CA GLU A 181 6.84 -11.99 -12.18
C GLU A 181 5.62 -12.91 -12.17
N HIS A 182 5.63 -14.00 -11.41
CA HIS A 182 4.45 -14.86 -11.25
C HIS A 182 3.31 -14.13 -10.54
N LEU A 183 3.63 -13.30 -9.55
CA LEU A 183 2.66 -12.45 -8.87
C LEU A 183 2.06 -11.41 -9.82
N GLN A 184 2.89 -10.76 -10.64
CA GLN A 184 2.47 -9.80 -11.66
C GLN A 184 1.55 -10.47 -12.69
N LEU A 185 1.84 -11.71 -13.11
CA LEU A 185 0.98 -12.48 -14.00
C LEU A 185 -0.33 -12.89 -13.34
N LYS A 186 -0.31 -13.33 -12.07
CA LYS A 186 -1.53 -13.56 -11.28
C LYS A 186 -2.37 -12.30 -11.15
N LEU A 187 -1.73 -11.14 -10.99
CA LEU A 187 -2.38 -9.83 -10.89
C LEU A 187 -3.02 -9.36 -12.18
N GLN A 188 -2.28 -9.43 -13.29
CA GLN A 188 -2.81 -9.13 -14.61
C GLN A 188 -3.98 -10.06 -14.91
N SER A 189 -3.84 -11.35 -14.59
CA SER A 189 -4.92 -12.31 -14.69
C SER A 189 -6.10 -11.90 -13.81
N ALA A 190 -5.91 -11.56 -12.53
CA ALA A 190 -6.96 -11.17 -11.59
C ALA A 190 -7.65 -9.85 -11.95
N LEU A 191 -6.93 -8.87 -12.50
CA LEU A 191 -7.48 -7.61 -12.98
C LEU A 191 -8.27 -7.79 -14.28
N VAL A 192 -7.78 -8.65 -15.18
CA VAL A 192 -8.49 -9.02 -16.42
C VAL A 192 -9.68 -9.94 -16.15
N SER A 193 -9.59 -10.81 -15.15
CA SER A 193 -10.70 -11.70 -14.73
C SER A 193 -11.62 -11.07 -13.68
N GLY A 194 -11.23 -9.90 -13.14
CA GLY A 194 -12.05 -9.00 -12.33
C GLY A 194 -13.25 -8.43 -13.10
N SER A 195 -13.27 -8.54 -14.43
CA SER A 195 -14.51 -8.58 -15.21
C SER A 195 -15.08 -10.00 -15.23
N GLY A 196 -15.56 -10.49 -14.07
CA GLY A 196 -16.47 -11.63 -13.97
C GLY A 196 -16.05 -12.93 -14.69
N SER A 197 -14.86 -13.47 -14.47
CA SER A 197 -14.60 -14.86 -14.86
C SER A 197 -15.38 -15.81 -13.96
N ALA A 198 -16.55 -16.25 -14.42
CA ALA A 198 -17.33 -17.31 -13.80
C ALA A 198 -16.44 -18.55 -13.58
N VAL A 199 -16.32 -19.00 -12.33
CA VAL A 199 -15.73 -20.31 -12.02
C VAL A 199 -16.47 -21.36 -12.84
N SER A 200 -15.75 -22.13 -13.65
CA SER A 200 -16.41 -23.07 -14.56
C SER A 200 -17.09 -24.16 -13.74
N ARG A 201 -18.19 -24.73 -14.24
CA ARG A 201 -18.89 -25.84 -13.54
C ARG A 201 -17.97 -27.05 -13.29
N LYS A 202 -16.90 -27.21 -14.07
CA LYS A 202 -15.90 -28.27 -13.87
C LYS A 202 -15.06 -28.04 -12.61
N ASP A 203 -14.84 -26.79 -12.22
CA ASP A 203 -14.02 -26.44 -11.05
C ASP A 203 -14.83 -26.61 -9.75
N VAL A 204 -16.14 -26.36 -9.80
CA VAL A 204 -17.04 -26.56 -8.63
C VAL A 204 -17.10 -28.02 -8.20
N ALA A 205 -17.26 -28.95 -9.15
CA ALA A 205 -17.34 -30.38 -8.82
C ALA A 205 -16.04 -30.88 -8.17
N ALA A 206 -14.89 -30.48 -8.69
CA ALA A 206 -13.58 -30.85 -8.15
C ALA A 206 -13.39 -30.32 -6.72
N LEU A 207 -13.77 -29.07 -6.45
CA LEU A 207 -13.70 -28.48 -5.10
C LEU A 207 -14.62 -29.21 -4.13
N VAL A 208 -15.84 -29.58 -4.54
CA VAL A 208 -16.78 -30.32 -3.67
C VAL A 208 -16.26 -31.73 -3.37
N GLU A 209 -15.62 -32.40 -4.33
CA GLU A 209 -15.06 -33.74 -4.14
C GLU A 209 -13.88 -33.77 -3.14
N GLN A 210 -13.14 -32.67 -3.00
CA GLN A 210 -12.04 -32.55 -2.05
C GLN A 210 -12.51 -32.49 -0.58
N GLU A 211 -13.75 -32.06 -0.35
CA GLU A 211 -14.30 -31.79 0.99
C GLU A 211 -14.89 -33.02 1.67
N ASN A 212 -14.03 -34.00 1.95
CA ASN A 212 -14.43 -35.30 2.49
C ASN A 212 -15.04 -35.24 3.90
N ALA A 213 -14.70 -34.22 4.69
CA ALA A 213 -15.19 -34.03 6.05
C ALA A 213 -16.64 -33.51 6.12
N LEU A 214 -17.18 -33.01 4.99
CA LEU A 214 -18.58 -32.59 4.91
C LEU A 214 -19.50 -33.79 4.75
N ASN A 215 -20.65 -33.76 5.44
CA ASN A 215 -21.73 -34.71 5.19
C ASN A 215 -22.50 -34.37 3.90
N ALA A 216 -23.42 -35.24 3.46
CA ALA A 216 -24.14 -35.05 2.19
C ALA A 216 -24.95 -33.74 2.12
N ALA A 217 -25.54 -33.29 3.23
CA ALA A 217 -26.30 -32.04 3.26
C ALA A 217 -25.36 -30.82 3.20
N GLU A 218 -24.25 -30.86 3.94
CA GLU A 218 -23.22 -29.82 3.94
C GLU A 218 -22.54 -29.69 2.58
N ARG A 219 -22.20 -30.80 1.91
CA ARG A 219 -21.63 -30.78 0.55
C ARG A 219 -22.57 -30.15 -0.45
N LYS A 220 -23.87 -30.47 -0.38
CA LYS A 220 -24.88 -29.85 -1.25
C LYS A 220 -24.99 -28.35 -1.00
N GLN A 221 -24.93 -27.92 0.26
CA GLN A 221 -24.92 -26.49 0.60
C GLN A 221 -23.66 -25.80 0.09
N TYR A 222 -22.50 -26.43 0.21
CA TYR A 222 -21.23 -25.95 -0.31
C TYR A 222 -21.25 -25.82 -1.84
N GLU A 223 -21.75 -26.83 -2.55
CA GLU A 223 -21.93 -26.80 -4.02
C GLU A 223 -22.83 -25.63 -4.46
N VAL A 224 -23.94 -25.41 -3.77
CA VAL A 224 -24.83 -24.26 -4.03
C VAL A 224 -24.10 -22.95 -3.81
N LEU A 225 -23.33 -22.81 -2.72
CA LEU A 225 -22.54 -21.61 -2.46
C LEU A 225 -21.47 -21.37 -3.54
N LEU A 226 -20.80 -22.43 -4.01
CA LEU A 226 -19.82 -22.36 -5.11
C LEU A 226 -20.46 -22.08 -6.48
N SER A 227 -21.77 -22.21 -6.63
CA SER A 227 -22.46 -21.81 -7.86
C SER A 227 -22.59 -20.28 -8.00
N TYR A 228 -22.51 -19.53 -6.90
CA TYR A 228 -22.61 -18.07 -6.91
C TYR A 228 -21.24 -17.44 -7.15
N ALA A 229 -21.07 -16.69 -8.24
CA ALA A 229 -19.82 -15.98 -8.51
C ALA A 229 -19.35 -15.08 -7.34
N GLN A 230 -20.31 -14.53 -6.58
CA GLN A 230 -20.10 -13.77 -5.36
C GLN A 230 -21.35 -13.79 -4.47
N PHE A 231 -21.23 -13.45 -3.19
CA PHE A 231 -22.37 -13.41 -2.28
C PHE A 231 -23.03 -12.04 -2.18
N THR A 232 -24.32 -11.94 -2.47
CA THR A 232 -25.11 -10.72 -2.22
C THR A 232 -25.79 -10.82 -0.85
N ARG A 233 -26.49 -9.76 -0.41
CA ARG A 233 -27.27 -9.76 0.83
C ARG A 233 -28.29 -10.91 0.88
N GLU A 234 -28.82 -11.29 -0.27
CA GLU A 234 -29.79 -12.38 -0.41
C GLU A 234 -29.19 -13.75 -0.03
N HIS A 235 -27.86 -13.90 -0.15
CA HIS A 235 -27.15 -15.15 0.15
C HIS A 235 -26.71 -15.26 1.62
N PHE A 236 -26.77 -14.18 2.41
CA PHE A 236 -26.16 -14.14 3.75
C PHE A 236 -26.77 -15.14 4.72
N GLY A 237 -28.08 -15.40 4.65
CA GLY A 237 -28.69 -16.44 5.48
C GLY A 237 -28.14 -17.83 5.20
N GLN A 238 -27.91 -18.17 3.93
CA GLN A 238 -27.32 -19.47 3.53
C GLN A 238 -25.86 -19.56 3.97
N LEU A 239 -25.12 -18.46 3.83
CA LEU A 239 -23.72 -18.37 4.20
C LEU A 239 -23.53 -18.47 5.72
N GLU A 240 -24.32 -17.74 6.52
CA GLU A 240 -24.27 -17.79 7.97
C GLU A 240 -24.60 -19.19 8.51
N GLN A 241 -25.61 -19.84 7.92
CA GLN A 241 -25.93 -21.23 8.26
C GLN A 241 -24.77 -22.16 7.96
N PHE A 242 -24.09 -21.99 6.82
CA PHE A 242 -22.94 -22.82 6.44
C PHE A 242 -21.71 -22.57 7.33
N TYR A 243 -21.46 -21.32 7.75
CA TYR A 243 -20.41 -21.00 8.72
C TYR A 243 -20.60 -21.71 10.07
N LYS A 244 -21.84 -21.97 10.48
CA LYS A 244 -22.14 -22.67 11.74
C LYS A 244 -21.92 -24.17 11.69
N THR A 245 -21.96 -24.80 10.51
CA THR A 245 -22.06 -26.27 10.39
C THR A 245 -20.96 -26.90 9.54
N GLY A 246 -20.66 -26.29 8.38
CA GLY A 246 -19.79 -26.86 7.35
C GLY A 246 -18.44 -26.18 7.22
N PHE A 247 -18.34 -24.87 7.46
CA PHE A 247 -17.13 -24.09 7.13
C PHE A 247 -15.86 -24.59 7.82
N ASP A 248 -15.92 -24.89 9.12
CA ASP A 248 -14.74 -25.34 9.87
C ASP A 248 -14.22 -26.71 9.44
N LYS A 249 -15.05 -27.48 8.72
CA LYS A 249 -14.71 -28.81 8.18
C LYS A 249 -14.10 -28.74 6.79
N LEU A 250 -14.14 -27.57 6.14
CA LEU A 250 -13.52 -27.39 4.83
C LEU A 250 -12.00 -27.50 4.92
N THR A 251 -11.39 -27.92 3.82
CA THR A 251 -9.97 -27.68 3.56
C THR A 251 -9.67 -26.18 3.55
N GLU A 252 -8.40 -25.82 3.68
CA GLU A 252 -7.99 -24.40 3.59
C GLU A 252 -8.33 -23.80 2.23
N GLU A 253 -8.25 -24.59 1.16
CA GLU A 253 -8.62 -24.19 -0.20
C GLU A 253 -10.12 -23.88 -0.30
N GLY A 254 -10.98 -24.72 0.31
CA GLY A 254 -12.41 -24.48 0.36
C GLY A 254 -12.79 -23.27 1.21
N LYS A 255 -12.12 -23.05 2.34
CA LYS A 255 -12.30 -21.86 3.18
C LYS A 255 -11.90 -20.59 2.44
N GLU A 256 -10.77 -20.61 1.74
CA GLU A 256 -10.30 -19.49 0.92
C GLU A 256 -11.34 -19.15 -0.17
N GLU A 257 -11.90 -20.16 -0.83
CA GLU A 257 -12.86 -19.95 -1.92
C GLU A 257 -14.20 -19.32 -1.44
N ILE A 258 -14.73 -19.78 -0.31
CA ILE A 258 -15.94 -19.17 0.30
C ILE A 258 -15.65 -17.76 0.78
N SER A 259 -14.52 -17.55 1.45
CA SER A 259 -14.12 -16.24 1.98
C SER A 259 -13.90 -15.23 0.85
N ARG A 260 -13.28 -15.66 -0.25
CA ARG A 260 -13.07 -14.86 -1.46
C ARG A 260 -14.39 -14.41 -2.08
N ARG A 261 -15.39 -15.30 -2.18
CA ARG A 261 -16.72 -14.96 -2.74
C ARG A 261 -17.54 -14.05 -1.81
N ALA A 262 -17.40 -14.23 -0.49
CA ALA A 262 -17.97 -13.33 0.50
C ALA A 262 -17.34 -11.94 0.42
N TRP A 263 -16.02 -11.88 0.29
CA TRP A 263 -15.26 -10.66 0.08
C TRP A 263 -15.70 -9.94 -1.21
N ASN A 264 -15.68 -10.62 -2.35
CA ASN A 264 -16.13 -10.04 -3.63
C ASN A 264 -17.57 -9.53 -3.57
N GLY A 265 -18.43 -10.24 -2.83
CA GLY A 265 -19.80 -9.86 -2.57
C GLY A 265 -19.96 -8.58 -1.75
N THR A 266 -19.12 -8.39 -0.73
CA THR A 266 -19.09 -7.15 0.06
C THR A 266 -18.45 -5.99 -0.68
N GLN A 267 -17.48 -6.26 -1.57
CA GLN A 267 -16.89 -5.26 -2.45
C GLN A 267 -17.87 -4.78 -3.53
N SER A 268 -18.61 -5.69 -4.17
CA SER A 268 -19.61 -5.36 -5.21
C SER A 268 -20.86 -4.63 -4.71
N GLN A 269 -21.07 -4.57 -3.39
CA GLN A 269 -22.14 -3.78 -2.77
C GLN A 269 -21.69 -2.40 -2.31
N LYS A 270 -20.38 -2.14 -2.29
CA LYS A 270 -19.88 -0.78 -2.19
C LYS A 270 -20.04 -0.19 -3.59
N PRO A 271 -20.69 0.98 -3.75
CA PRO A 271 -20.85 1.57 -5.06
C PRO A 271 -19.47 1.67 -5.74
N ASP A 272 -19.44 1.52 -7.08
CA ASP A 272 -18.27 1.62 -7.97
C ASP A 272 -17.41 2.89 -7.79
N ASN A 273 -17.78 3.74 -6.83
CA ASN A 273 -17.13 4.97 -6.45
C ASN A 273 -15.76 4.77 -5.80
N PHE A 274 -15.32 3.57 -5.40
CA PHE A 274 -13.97 3.41 -4.84
C PHE A 274 -12.88 3.82 -5.83
N LEU A 275 -12.94 3.29 -7.06
CA LEU A 275 -12.03 3.71 -8.12
C LEU A 275 -12.25 5.19 -8.44
N LEU A 276 -13.50 5.66 -8.38
CA LEU A 276 -13.83 7.07 -8.60
C LEU A 276 -13.18 7.98 -7.55
N ASP A 277 -13.14 7.60 -6.26
CA ASP A 277 -12.61 8.40 -5.16
C ASP A 277 -11.09 8.45 -5.22
N ALA A 278 -10.42 7.30 -5.43
CA ALA A 278 -8.97 7.26 -5.63
C ALA A 278 -8.56 8.06 -6.88
N VAL A 279 -9.31 7.92 -7.98
CA VAL A 279 -9.11 8.71 -9.21
C VAL A 279 -9.39 10.19 -8.97
N THR A 280 -10.41 10.54 -8.20
CA THR A 280 -10.78 11.93 -7.90
C THR A 280 -9.70 12.59 -7.05
N SER A 281 -9.25 11.96 -5.98
CA SER A 281 -8.19 12.49 -5.13
C SER A 281 -6.88 12.63 -5.92
N TYR A 282 -6.51 11.62 -6.70
CA TYR A 282 -5.32 11.75 -7.54
C TYR A 282 -5.43 12.88 -8.57
N ARG A 283 -6.60 13.06 -9.19
CA ARG A 283 -6.84 14.21 -10.08
C ARG A 283 -6.71 15.54 -9.34
N GLN A 284 -7.15 15.62 -8.08
CA GLN A 284 -6.93 16.80 -7.24
C GLN A 284 -5.43 17.03 -7.01
N TYR A 285 -4.67 15.99 -6.64
CA TYR A 285 -3.22 16.08 -6.52
C TYR A 285 -2.54 16.54 -7.82
N GLN A 286 -2.88 15.95 -8.97
CA GLN A 286 -2.35 16.36 -10.27
C GLN A 286 -2.70 17.82 -10.61
N THR A 287 -3.91 18.25 -10.27
CA THR A 287 -4.34 19.63 -10.47
C THR A 287 -3.48 20.57 -9.64
N LEU A 288 -3.30 20.30 -8.35
CA LEU A 288 -2.45 21.10 -7.47
C LEU A 288 -0.99 21.12 -7.92
N GLN A 289 -0.45 19.97 -8.34
CA GLN A 289 0.91 19.89 -8.86
C GLN A 289 1.08 20.71 -10.15
N THR A 290 0.12 20.61 -11.06
CA THR A 290 0.11 21.37 -12.32
C THR A 290 0.01 22.87 -12.05
N GLU A 291 -0.88 23.29 -11.15
CA GLU A 291 -1.01 24.69 -10.73
C GLU A 291 0.28 25.22 -10.12
N LEU A 292 0.94 24.45 -9.25
CA LEU A 292 2.23 24.79 -8.68
C LEU A 292 3.30 24.94 -9.78
N PHE A 293 3.37 24.00 -10.72
CA PHE A 293 4.37 24.01 -11.78
C PHE A 293 4.16 25.19 -12.74
N ASN A 294 2.91 25.54 -13.02
CA ASN A 294 2.57 26.73 -13.80
C ASN A 294 2.95 28.02 -13.05
N LYS A 295 2.76 28.09 -11.73
CA LYS A 295 3.22 29.23 -10.90
C LYS A 295 4.75 29.38 -10.96
N LEU A 296 5.48 28.27 -10.93
CA LEU A 296 6.94 28.29 -11.05
C LEU A 296 7.40 28.78 -12.44
N ASP A 297 6.78 28.28 -13.51
CA ASP A 297 7.10 28.71 -14.88
C ASP A 297 6.79 30.19 -15.10
N ALA A 298 5.71 30.71 -14.49
CA ALA A 298 5.37 32.11 -14.58
C ALA A 298 6.32 33.02 -13.76
N ALA A 299 6.91 32.51 -12.68
CA ALA A 299 7.69 33.30 -11.73
C ALA A 299 9.22 33.24 -11.96
N LEU A 300 9.72 32.23 -12.68
CA LEU A 300 11.15 31.94 -12.78
C LEU A 300 11.58 31.71 -14.24
N PRO A 301 12.85 31.98 -14.59
CA PRO A 301 13.43 31.52 -15.84
C PRO A 301 13.31 30.00 -15.99
N GLU A 302 13.16 29.51 -17.22
CA GLU A 302 12.90 28.10 -17.55
C GLU A 302 13.86 27.13 -16.83
N GLU A 303 15.16 27.40 -16.86
CA GLU A 303 16.17 26.55 -16.21
C GLU A 303 15.97 26.48 -14.69
N ALA A 304 15.67 27.61 -14.05
CA ALA A 304 15.43 27.68 -12.63
C ALA A 304 14.12 26.98 -12.25
N SER A 305 13.04 27.19 -13.02
CA SER A 305 11.77 26.48 -12.85
C SER A 305 11.97 24.95 -12.96
N ALA A 306 12.67 24.50 -14.02
CA ALA A 306 12.96 23.08 -14.23
C ALA A 306 13.78 22.47 -13.09
N LYS A 307 14.71 23.23 -12.50
CA LYS A 307 15.45 22.80 -11.31
C LYS A 307 14.53 22.70 -10.09
N PHE A 308 13.68 23.69 -9.83
CA PHE A 308 12.72 23.66 -8.72
C PHE A 308 11.74 22.49 -8.82
N LYS A 309 11.17 22.25 -10.01
CA LYS A 309 10.28 21.11 -10.26
C LYS A 309 10.96 19.78 -9.95
N ARG A 310 12.21 19.60 -10.40
CA ARG A 310 13.02 18.41 -10.08
C ARG A 310 13.24 18.25 -8.57
N VAL A 311 13.52 19.33 -7.85
CA VAL A 311 13.68 19.28 -6.38
C VAL A 311 12.37 18.87 -5.70
N ILE A 312 11.25 19.48 -6.07
CA ILE A 312 9.94 19.16 -5.49
C ILE A 312 9.59 17.69 -5.75
N SER A 313 9.74 17.22 -6.99
CA SER A 313 9.53 15.80 -7.32
C SER A 313 10.51 14.88 -6.59
N GLY A 314 11.76 15.31 -6.43
CA GLY A 314 12.80 14.58 -5.71
C GLY A 314 12.43 14.31 -4.25
N ILE A 315 11.85 15.28 -3.55
CA ILE A 315 11.39 15.11 -2.15
C ILE A 315 10.40 13.95 -2.03
N PHE A 316 9.45 13.81 -2.95
CA PHE A 316 8.50 12.69 -2.93
C PHE A 316 9.16 11.34 -3.30
N MET A 317 10.19 11.37 -4.15
CA MET A 317 11.00 10.17 -4.45
C MET A 317 11.81 9.74 -3.22
N ASP A 318 12.37 10.69 -2.48
CA ASP A 318 13.14 10.45 -1.25
C ASP A 318 12.26 9.79 -0.18
N LEU A 319 10.98 10.15 -0.07
CA LEU A 319 10.02 9.46 0.80
C LEU A 319 9.83 7.98 0.42
N GLY A 320 9.85 7.65 -0.87
CA GLY A 320 9.82 6.26 -1.33
C GLY A 320 11.10 5.49 -0.96
N ALA A 321 12.26 6.13 -1.11
CA ALA A 321 13.53 5.54 -0.67
C ALA A 321 13.59 5.35 0.86
N LEU A 322 13.03 6.30 1.62
CA LEU A 322 12.90 6.21 3.08
C LEU A 322 11.96 5.08 3.50
N ALA A 323 10.84 4.88 2.79
CA ALA A 323 9.94 3.75 3.06
C ALA A 323 10.66 2.40 2.90
N GLN A 324 11.47 2.27 1.85
CA GLN A 324 12.32 1.10 1.66
C GLN A 324 13.35 0.97 2.79
N SER A 325 14.01 2.08 3.14
CA SER A 325 15.00 2.11 4.22
C SER A 325 14.41 1.66 5.55
N GLU A 326 13.20 2.13 5.89
CA GLU A 326 12.44 1.71 7.08
C GLU A 326 12.16 0.20 7.04
N LEU A 327 11.70 -0.34 5.91
CA LEU A 327 11.47 -1.77 5.75
C LEU A 327 12.76 -2.57 6.03
N GLU A 328 13.90 -2.13 5.50
CA GLU A 328 15.18 -2.80 5.70
C GLU A 328 15.63 -2.79 7.16
N ILE A 329 15.47 -1.68 7.89
CA ILE A 329 15.81 -1.62 9.31
C ILE A 329 14.81 -2.37 10.19
N GLY A 330 13.53 -2.40 9.84
CA GLY A 330 12.53 -3.21 10.52
C GLY A 330 12.84 -4.70 10.40
N ILE A 331 13.22 -5.16 9.19
CA ILE A 331 13.70 -6.54 8.96
C ILE A 331 14.93 -6.83 9.83
N LEU A 332 15.89 -5.90 9.85
CA LEU A 332 17.12 -6.05 10.64
C LEU A 332 16.81 -6.17 12.13
N GLU A 333 15.95 -5.31 12.66
CA GLU A 333 15.54 -5.36 14.06
C GLU A 333 14.82 -6.67 14.41
N SER A 334 13.91 -7.13 13.55
CA SER A 334 13.23 -8.41 13.73
C SER A 334 14.23 -9.56 13.81
N ALA A 335 15.20 -9.60 12.89
CA ALA A 335 16.26 -10.62 12.87
C ALA A 335 17.19 -10.55 14.09
N ILE A 336 17.46 -9.35 14.62
CA ILE A 336 18.20 -9.16 15.87
C ILE A 336 17.42 -9.76 17.05
N ASN A 337 16.10 -9.58 17.09
CA ASN A 337 15.26 -10.03 18.22
C ASN A 337 15.02 -11.55 18.24
N MET A 338 15.14 -12.22 17.10
CA MET A 338 14.99 -13.68 17.00
C MET A 338 16.21 -14.48 17.52
N LYS A 339 17.32 -13.80 17.85
CA LYS A 339 18.56 -14.39 18.38
C LYS A 339 18.79 -14.01 19.84
#